data_AF-A0AAN6E8G5-F1
#
_entry.id   AF-A0AAN6E8G5-F1
#
_cell.length_a   1.000
_cell.length_b   1.000
_cell.length_c   1.000
_cell.angle_alpha   90.00
_cell.angle_beta   90.00
_cell.angle_gamma   90.00
#
_symmetry.space_group_name_H-M   'P 1'
#
loop_
_entity.id
_entity.type
_entity.pdbx_description
1 polymer ?
#
loop_
_entity_poly.entity_id
_entity_poly.type
_entity_poly.pdbx_seq_one_letter_code
_entity_poly.pdbx_strand_id
1 'polypeptide(L)'
;MTNTNDLQSLLKRIEKATARLEDLAAKRSETTKPDEPSKASTDGSVDVEDSKAALEYERAIKPLVEHFVSCSAKIGGLVSDQAQFVQQLYTAQHDFVRLAGTCKQPSPSQLPTLLGAQQSAIQSACALKDANRPSEYFDNLSAVAEGVAAFGWVAVAPTPVPFVNDMKESAEFYTNRVLRKWRESDPNQVEWVKALLSIFRELAVYVKQFHTTGLVWNPKGGDAEAAAKTLGNADSAPVSTPPAPQLPSATQDEPKASSAGGSTRGALFADLNRGGGVTTGLRKVDTTQMTHKNPSLRAAGTVSGDSTTAPAAPAAPAAPKAKAPRMELQKDKWVVENYDSENLSIEATAT
;
A
#
# COMPACT_ATOMS: atom_id res chain seq x y z
N MET A 1 -8.31 40.31 -53.50
CA MET A 1 -9.73 39.90 -53.61
C MET A 1 -9.86 38.49 -53.06
N THR A 2 -9.99 38.36 -51.74
CA THR A 2 -9.97 37.08 -51.04
C THR A 2 -11.35 36.75 -50.48
N ASN A 3 -11.97 35.75 -51.11
CA ASN A 3 -12.78 34.70 -50.50
C ASN A 3 -14.05 35.05 -49.69
N THR A 4 -14.93 35.91 -50.22
CA THR A 4 -16.35 35.96 -49.79
C THR A 4 -17.08 34.61 -49.92
N ASN A 5 -16.70 33.79 -50.89
CA ASN A 5 -17.28 32.45 -51.10
C ASN A 5 -16.89 31.45 -49.99
N ASP A 6 -15.73 31.64 -49.36
CA ASP A 6 -15.25 30.75 -48.29
C ASP A 6 -15.97 31.06 -46.97
N LEU A 7 -16.23 32.34 -46.70
CA LEU A 7 -17.04 32.76 -45.56
C LEU A 7 -18.47 32.24 -45.67
N GLN A 8 -19.09 32.29 -46.85
CA GLN A 8 -20.42 31.73 -47.08
C GLN A 8 -20.45 30.20 -46.94
N SER A 9 -19.37 29.51 -47.32
CA SER A 9 -19.23 28.06 -47.12
C SER A 9 -19.13 27.71 -45.63
N LEU A 10 -18.33 28.46 -44.87
CA LEU A 10 -18.20 28.31 -43.42
C LEU A 10 -19.53 28.56 -42.71
N LEU A 11 -20.26 29.60 -43.10
CA LEU A 11 -21.55 29.95 -42.49
C LEU A 11 -22.59 28.83 -42.69
N LYS A 12 -22.72 28.30 -43.91
CA LYS A 12 -23.59 27.15 -44.20
C LYS A 12 -23.20 25.88 -43.44
N ARG A 13 -21.89 25.66 -43.20
CA ARG A 13 -21.42 24.52 -42.42
C ARG A 13 -21.78 24.66 -40.93
N ILE A 14 -21.71 25.87 -40.38
CA ILE A 14 -22.08 26.14 -38.99
C ILE A 14 -23.60 26.02 -38.79
N GLU A 15 -24.40 26.53 -39.72
CA GLU A 15 -25.87 26.35 -39.73
C GLU A 15 -26.26 24.86 -39.79
N LYS A 16 -25.55 24.07 -40.60
CA LYS A 16 -25.77 22.62 -40.68
C LYS A 16 -25.34 21.87 -39.42
N ALA A 17 -24.28 22.33 -38.75
CA ALA A 17 -23.80 21.74 -37.50
C ALA A 17 -24.75 22.03 -36.32
N THR A 18 -25.30 23.25 -36.28
CA THR A 18 -26.28 23.66 -35.27
C THR A 18 -27.61 22.93 -35.43
N ALA A 19 -28.14 22.81 -36.65
CA ALA A 19 -29.36 22.01 -36.91
C ALA A 19 -29.22 20.54 -36.49
N ARG A 20 -28.03 19.94 -36.70
CA ARG A 20 -27.75 18.56 -36.24
C ARG A 20 -27.66 18.43 -34.73
N LEU A 21 -27.17 19.44 -34.03
CA LEU A 21 -27.13 19.47 -32.57
C LEU A 21 -28.53 19.61 -31.98
N GLU A 22 -29.40 20.40 -32.62
CA GLU A 22 -30.79 20.57 -32.21
C GLU A 22 -31.60 19.27 -32.42
N ASP A 23 -31.42 18.56 -33.54
CA ASP A 23 -32.03 17.24 -33.77
C ASP A 23 -31.58 16.20 -32.73
N LEU A 24 -30.29 16.20 -32.37
CA LEU A 24 -29.76 15.30 -31.33
C LEU A 24 -30.31 15.63 -29.94
N ALA A 25 -30.52 16.92 -29.64
CA ALA A 25 -31.11 17.36 -28.38
C ALA A 25 -32.61 17.00 -28.31
N ALA A 26 -33.35 17.16 -29.41
CA ALA A 26 -34.76 16.75 -29.50
C ALA A 26 -34.91 15.23 -29.30
N LYS A 27 -34.05 14.44 -29.94
CA LYS A 27 -34.04 12.98 -29.80
C LYS A 27 -33.69 12.50 -28.38
N ARG A 28 -32.87 13.26 -27.65
CA ARG A 28 -32.57 13.02 -26.23
C ARG A 28 -33.74 13.38 -25.31
N SER A 29 -34.54 14.38 -25.67
CA SER A 29 -35.72 14.80 -24.90
C SER A 29 -36.92 13.84 -25.06
N GLU A 30 -36.99 13.07 -26.15
CA GLU A 30 -38.05 12.07 -26.36
C GLU A 30 -37.84 10.77 -25.55
N THR A 31 -36.64 10.55 -24.98
CA THR A 31 -36.35 9.34 -24.17
C THR A 31 -36.71 9.50 -22.69
N THR A 32 -37.24 10.66 -22.27
CA THR A 32 -37.70 10.88 -20.88
C THR A 32 -39.17 11.30 -20.85
N LYS A 33 -40.07 10.32 -20.91
CA LYS A 33 -41.40 10.42 -20.31
C LYS A 33 -41.47 9.53 -19.06
N PRO A 34 -42.10 9.99 -17.97
CA PRO A 34 -42.26 9.20 -16.75
C PRO A 34 -43.52 8.32 -16.84
N ASP A 35 -43.38 7.02 -16.62
CA ASP A 35 -44.49 6.13 -16.31
C ASP A 35 -44.12 5.18 -15.16
N GLU A 36 -45.15 4.94 -14.33
CA GLU A 36 -45.18 4.24 -13.04
C GLU A 36 -44.95 2.70 -13.14
N PRO A 37 -44.88 1.95 -12.01
CA PRO A 37 -43.96 0.84 -11.87
C PRO A 37 -44.56 -0.47 -12.42
N SER A 38 -43.82 -1.11 -13.33
CA SER A 38 -44.08 -2.50 -13.69
C SER A 38 -42.87 -3.35 -13.35
N LYS A 39 -43.10 -4.35 -12.49
CA LYS A 39 -42.15 -5.42 -12.16
C LYS A 39 -41.72 -6.11 -13.46
N ALA A 40 -40.47 -5.89 -13.86
CA ALA A 40 -39.78 -6.77 -14.79
C ALA A 40 -38.35 -6.94 -14.31
N SER A 41 -38.04 -8.18 -13.94
CA SER A 41 -36.69 -8.69 -13.74
C SER A 41 -35.82 -8.22 -14.91
N THR A 42 -34.85 -7.36 -14.61
CA THR A 42 -33.84 -6.96 -15.58
C THR A 42 -32.53 -7.47 -15.06
N ASP A 43 -32.08 -8.56 -15.69
CA ASP A 43 -30.67 -8.90 -15.83
C ASP A 43 -29.99 -7.67 -16.46
N GLY A 44 -29.42 -6.85 -15.61
CA GLY A 44 -28.82 -5.58 -15.96
C GLY A 44 -27.33 -5.69 -15.78
N SER A 45 -26.61 -6.05 -16.85
CA SER A 45 -25.24 -5.59 -17.02
C SER A 45 -25.31 -4.06 -17.11
N VAL A 46 -25.22 -3.40 -15.96
CA VAL A 46 -24.96 -1.96 -15.91
C VAL A 46 -23.57 -1.78 -16.50
N ASP A 47 -23.52 -1.41 -17.78
CA ASP A 47 -22.39 -0.69 -18.34
C ASP A 47 -22.33 0.64 -17.59
N VAL A 48 -21.68 0.59 -16.43
CA VAL A 48 -21.28 1.78 -15.69
C VAL A 48 -20.21 2.44 -16.54
N GLU A 49 -20.60 3.48 -17.27
CA GLU A 49 -19.68 4.31 -18.04
C GLU A 49 -18.58 4.81 -17.10
N ASP A 50 -17.36 4.34 -17.34
CA ASP A 50 -16.26 4.57 -16.41
C ASP A 50 -15.90 6.05 -16.35
N SER A 51 -15.67 6.53 -15.12
CA SER A 51 -15.23 7.89 -14.92
C SER A 51 -13.94 8.16 -15.69
N LYS A 52 -13.75 9.39 -16.17
CA LYS A 52 -12.51 9.80 -16.86
C LYS A 52 -11.26 9.46 -16.05
N ALA A 53 -11.33 9.54 -14.73
CA ALA A 53 -10.23 9.18 -13.84
C ALA A 53 -9.92 7.68 -13.92
N ALA A 54 -10.93 6.80 -13.86
CA ALA A 54 -10.74 5.35 -13.97
C ALA A 54 -10.16 4.94 -15.34
N LEU A 55 -10.71 5.47 -16.44
CA LEU A 55 -10.20 5.20 -17.80
C LEU A 55 -8.75 5.64 -17.97
N GLU A 56 -8.40 6.80 -17.40
CA GLU A 56 -7.04 7.31 -17.47
C GLU A 56 -6.07 6.52 -16.60
N TYR A 57 -6.51 6.06 -15.42
CA TYR A 57 -5.72 5.17 -14.58
C TYR A 57 -5.37 3.88 -15.32
N GLU A 58 -6.36 3.23 -15.94
CA GLU A 58 -6.13 2.04 -16.75
C GLU A 58 -5.16 2.33 -17.90
N ARG A 59 -5.42 3.39 -18.68
CA ARG A 59 -4.58 3.76 -19.82
C ARG A 59 -3.13 4.03 -19.44
N ALA A 60 -2.90 4.71 -18.32
CA ALA A 60 -1.57 5.15 -17.91
C ALA A 60 -0.80 4.05 -17.14
N ILE A 61 -1.46 3.33 -16.24
CA ILE A 61 -0.79 2.45 -15.28
C ILE A 61 -0.76 0.99 -15.74
N LYS A 62 -1.84 0.48 -16.38
CA LYS A 62 -1.93 -0.92 -16.84
C LYS A 62 -0.73 -1.37 -17.68
N PRO A 63 -0.33 -0.67 -18.76
CA PRO A 63 0.79 -1.11 -19.60
C PRO A 63 2.12 -1.13 -18.84
N LEU A 64 2.29 -0.25 -17.85
CA LEU A 64 3.51 -0.19 -17.03
C LEU A 64 3.60 -1.40 -16.08
N VAL A 65 2.48 -1.77 -15.47
CA VAL A 65 2.39 -2.95 -14.60
C VAL A 65 2.60 -4.22 -15.41
N GLU A 66 1.96 -4.36 -16.58
CA GLU A 66 2.15 -5.51 -17.47
C GLU A 66 3.62 -5.63 -17.93
N HIS A 67 4.25 -4.51 -18.27
CA HIS A 67 5.66 -4.49 -18.63
C HIS A 67 6.56 -4.89 -17.46
N PHE A 68 6.29 -4.39 -16.24
CA PHE A 68 7.01 -4.78 -15.03
C PHE A 68 6.87 -6.28 -14.71
N VAL A 69 5.66 -6.83 -14.84
CA VAL A 69 5.41 -8.27 -14.67
C VAL A 69 6.20 -9.08 -15.71
N SER A 70 6.19 -8.64 -16.97
CA SER A 70 6.99 -9.26 -18.04
C SER A 70 8.50 -9.22 -17.73
N CYS A 71 9.04 -8.09 -17.27
CA CYS A 71 10.45 -7.98 -16.86
C CYS A 71 10.77 -8.89 -15.68
N SER A 72 9.86 -8.99 -14.71
CA SER A 72 10.01 -9.85 -13.53
C SER A 72 10.02 -11.32 -13.91
N ALA A 73 9.22 -11.72 -14.90
CA ALA A 73 9.19 -13.08 -15.43
C ALA A 73 10.51 -13.46 -16.14
N LYS A 74 11.21 -12.51 -16.79
CA LYS A 74 12.54 -12.76 -17.39
C LYS A 74 13.60 -13.08 -16.34
N ILE A 75 13.50 -12.48 -15.14
CA ILE A 75 14.39 -12.76 -14.00
C ILE A 75 13.98 -14.09 -13.33
N GLY A 76 12.68 -14.31 -13.17
CA GLY A 76 12.11 -15.54 -12.62
C GLY A 76 12.17 -15.63 -11.09
N GLY A 77 11.84 -16.82 -10.58
CA GLY A 77 11.84 -17.13 -9.15
C GLY A 77 10.99 -16.16 -8.31
N LEU A 78 11.51 -15.82 -7.13
CA LEU A 78 10.82 -14.94 -6.16
C LEU A 78 10.47 -13.55 -6.73
N VAL A 79 11.26 -13.04 -7.68
CA VAL A 79 10.99 -11.73 -8.31
C VAL A 79 9.74 -11.80 -9.18
N SER A 80 9.57 -12.89 -9.94
CA SER A 80 8.36 -13.14 -10.72
C SER A 80 7.14 -13.36 -9.82
N ASP A 81 7.29 -14.11 -8.72
CA ASP A 81 6.21 -14.38 -7.78
C ASP A 81 5.72 -13.09 -7.11
N GLN A 82 6.63 -12.24 -6.65
CA GLN A 82 6.27 -10.98 -6.01
C GLN A 82 5.59 -10.00 -6.98
N ALA A 83 5.95 -10.04 -8.27
CA ALA A 83 5.32 -9.19 -9.28
C ALA A 83 3.83 -9.51 -9.50
N GLN A 84 3.40 -10.74 -9.24
CA GLN A 84 1.97 -11.10 -9.30
C GLN A 84 1.15 -10.35 -8.25
N PHE A 85 1.72 -10.09 -7.07
CA PHE A 85 1.03 -9.27 -6.07
C PHE A 85 0.92 -7.81 -6.51
N VAL A 86 1.87 -7.28 -7.28
CA VAL A 86 1.77 -5.94 -7.88
C VAL A 86 0.67 -5.89 -8.94
N GLN A 87 0.50 -6.94 -9.74
CA GLN A 87 -0.61 -7.07 -10.69
C GLN A 87 -1.97 -7.10 -9.97
N GLN A 88 -2.08 -7.89 -8.89
CA GLN A 88 -3.29 -7.96 -8.07
C GLN A 88 -3.59 -6.60 -7.41
N LEU A 89 -2.56 -5.93 -6.91
CA LEU A 89 -2.65 -4.59 -6.32
C LEU A 89 -3.15 -3.56 -7.34
N TYR A 90 -2.64 -3.61 -8.57
CA TYR A 90 -3.13 -2.76 -9.66
C TYR A 90 -4.62 -2.98 -9.91
N THR A 91 -5.06 -4.23 -10.06
CA THR A 91 -6.47 -4.56 -10.32
C THR A 91 -7.35 -4.05 -9.17
N ALA A 92 -6.98 -4.34 -7.93
CA ALA A 92 -7.73 -3.87 -6.75
C ALA A 92 -7.81 -2.33 -6.68
N GLN A 93 -6.71 -1.63 -7.00
CA GLN A 93 -6.72 -0.17 -7.01
C GLN A 93 -7.54 0.41 -8.18
N HIS A 94 -7.48 -0.20 -9.36
CA HIS A 94 -8.31 0.19 -10.50
C HIS A 94 -9.80 0.08 -10.16
N ASP A 95 -10.21 -1.06 -9.58
CA ASP A 95 -11.59 -1.28 -9.14
C ASP A 95 -12.01 -0.26 -8.07
N PHE A 96 -11.11 0.07 -7.15
CA PHE A 96 -11.36 1.08 -6.12
C PHE A 96 -11.50 2.50 -6.69
N VAL A 97 -10.68 2.88 -7.68
CA VAL A 97 -10.80 4.16 -8.39
C VAL A 97 -12.11 4.23 -9.18
N ARG A 98 -12.50 3.13 -9.84
CA ARG A 98 -13.78 3.00 -10.54
C ARG A 98 -14.96 3.15 -9.58
N LEU A 99 -14.90 2.51 -8.42
CA LEU A 99 -15.87 2.66 -7.35
C LEU A 99 -15.97 4.12 -6.88
N ALA A 100 -14.84 4.80 -6.65
CA ALA A 100 -14.84 6.19 -6.23
C ALA A 100 -15.51 7.13 -7.26
N GLY A 101 -15.37 6.84 -8.55
CA GLY A 101 -16.02 7.58 -9.63
C GLY A 101 -17.55 7.45 -9.67
N THR A 102 -18.12 6.43 -9.02
CA THR A 102 -19.54 6.07 -9.09
C THR A 102 -20.26 6.20 -7.75
N CYS A 103 -19.52 6.33 -6.66
CA CYS A 103 -20.04 6.37 -5.30
C CYS A 103 -19.69 7.65 -4.55
N LYS A 104 -20.52 7.97 -3.55
CA LYS A 104 -20.19 8.97 -2.54
C LYS A 104 -19.06 8.47 -1.65
N GLN A 105 -18.35 9.40 -1.02
CA GLN A 105 -17.30 9.07 -0.08
C GLN A 105 -17.87 8.20 1.07
N PRO A 106 -17.31 7.01 1.32
CA PRO A 106 -17.73 6.13 2.39
C PRO A 106 -17.38 6.72 3.75
N SER A 107 -18.06 6.23 4.78
CA SER A 107 -17.68 6.55 6.17
C SER A 107 -16.28 5.99 6.49
N PRO A 108 -15.54 6.60 7.44
CA PRO A 108 -14.22 6.10 7.83
C PRO A 108 -14.21 4.63 8.29
N SER A 109 -15.31 4.12 8.84
CA SER A 109 -15.46 2.71 9.25
C SER A 109 -15.60 1.74 8.09
N GLN A 110 -16.06 2.19 6.92
CA GLN A 110 -16.25 1.34 5.73
C GLN A 110 -14.97 1.25 4.89
N LEU A 111 -14.10 2.27 4.96
CA LEU A 111 -12.89 2.36 4.14
C LEU A 111 -11.94 1.16 4.29
N PRO A 112 -11.68 0.60 5.49
CA PRO A 112 -10.83 -0.58 5.63
C PRO A 112 -11.36 -1.82 4.89
N THR A 113 -12.69 -2.01 4.88
CA THR A 113 -13.32 -3.13 4.16
C THR A 113 -13.17 -2.97 2.65
N LEU A 114 -13.36 -1.77 2.13
CA LEU A 114 -13.23 -1.49 0.70
C LEU A 114 -11.78 -1.61 0.20
N LEU A 115 -10.80 -1.30 1.05
CA LEU A 115 -9.37 -1.41 0.73
C LEU A 115 -8.78 -2.81 1.01
N GLY A 116 -9.59 -3.78 1.45
CA GLY A 116 -9.11 -5.09 1.91
C GLY A 116 -8.27 -5.85 0.88
N ALA A 117 -8.72 -5.88 -0.39
CA ALA A 117 -7.99 -6.56 -1.46
C ALA A 117 -6.62 -5.91 -1.74
N GLN A 118 -6.58 -4.57 -1.81
CA GLN A 118 -5.36 -3.81 -1.95
C GLN A 118 -4.40 -4.02 -0.77
N GLN A 119 -4.92 -3.99 0.45
CA GLN A 119 -4.12 -4.21 1.66
C GLN A 119 -3.56 -5.63 1.73
N SER A 120 -4.33 -6.62 1.28
CA SER A 120 -3.89 -8.02 1.20
C SER A 120 -2.76 -8.21 0.17
N ALA A 121 -2.86 -7.60 -1.01
CA ALA A 121 -1.81 -7.66 -2.02
C ALA A 121 -0.49 -7.02 -1.52
N ILE A 122 -0.58 -5.85 -0.86
CA ILE A 122 0.57 -5.18 -0.24
C ILE A 122 1.21 -6.09 0.84
N GLN A 123 0.40 -6.67 1.72
CA GLN A 123 0.89 -7.56 2.78
C GLN A 123 1.58 -8.81 2.20
N SER A 124 1.02 -9.41 1.16
CA SER A 124 1.62 -10.58 0.51
C SER A 124 2.97 -10.25 -0.14
N ALA A 125 3.10 -9.09 -0.79
CA ALA A 125 4.38 -8.63 -1.33
C ALA A 125 5.44 -8.42 -0.24
N CYS A 126 5.06 -7.83 0.90
CA CYS A 126 5.94 -7.65 2.05
C CYS A 126 6.30 -8.98 2.73
N ALA A 127 5.33 -9.87 2.94
CA ALA A 127 5.53 -11.16 3.55
C ALA A 127 6.47 -12.04 2.73
N LEU A 128 6.37 -12.01 1.40
CA LEU A 128 7.28 -12.74 0.51
C LEU A 128 8.72 -12.24 0.68
N LYS A 129 8.95 -10.92 0.77
CA LYS A 129 10.27 -10.36 1.10
C LYS A 129 10.75 -10.86 2.48
N ASP A 130 9.92 -10.71 3.51
CA ASP A 130 10.30 -11.00 4.89
C ASP A 130 10.61 -12.48 5.14
N ALA A 131 9.92 -13.38 4.43
CA ALA A 131 10.18 -14.82 4.48
C ALA A 131 11.48 -15.23 3.75
N ASN A 132 12.01 -14.38 2.87
CA ASN A 132 13.13 -14.71 1.98
C ASN A 132 14.34 -13.79 2.18
N ARG A 133 14.63 -13.41 3.42
CA ARG A 133 15.79 -12.56 3.79
C ARG A 133 17.15 -13.03 3.25
N PRO A 134 17.45 -14.34 3.16
CA PRO A 134 18.72 -14.81 2.62
C PRO A 134 18.82 -14.77 1.08
N SER A 135 17.75 -14.40 0.37
CA SER A 135 17.70 -14.44 -1.09
C SER A 135 18.74 -13.51 -1.72
N GLU A 136 19.37 -13.95 -2.82
CA GLU A 136 20.24 -13.09 -3.62
C GLU A 136 19.50 -11.93 -4.29
N TYR A 137 18.18 -12.05 -4.42
CA TYR A 137 17.26 -11.04 -4.95
C TYR A 137 16.62 -10.20 -3.83
N PHE A 138 17.13 -10.26 -2.60
CA PHE A 138 16.53 -9.53 -1.47
C PHE A 138 16.40 -8.01 -1.72
N ASP A 139 17.36 -7.40 -2.42
CA ASP A 139 17.25 -5.98 -2.80
C ASP A 139 16.12 -5.74 -3.83
N ASN A 140 15.86 -6.66 -4.77
CA ASN A 140 14.68 -6.59 -5.64
C ASN A 140 13.39 -6.68 -4.81
N LEU A 141 13.33 -7.67 -3.92
CA LEU A 141 12.16 -7.89 -3.08
C LEU A 141 11.87 -6.69 -2.16
N SER A 142 12.94 -6.05 -1.68
CA SER A 142 12.87 -4.84 -0.86
C SER A 142 12.41 -3.62 -1.66
N ALA A 143 12.92 -3.43 -2.88
CA ALA A 143 12.49 -2.34 -3.75
C ALA A 143 10.98 -2.38 -4.01
N VAL A 144 10.42 -3.57 -4.25
CA VAL A 144 8.98 -3.73 -4.43
C VAL A 144 8.24 -3.51 -3.10
N ALA A 145 8.63 -4.18 -2.02
CA ALA A 145 7.91 -4.13 -0.75
C ALA A 145 7.82 -2.70 -0.16
N GLU A 146 8.90 -1.93 -0.22
CA GLU A 146 8.89 -0.53 0.26
C GLU A 146 8.18 0.40 -0.74
N GLY A 147 8.21 0.08 -2.03
CA GLY A 147 7.57 0.88 -3.08
C GLY A 147 6.05 0.70 -3.19
N VAL A 148 5.53 -0.53 -3.02
CA VAL A 148 4.09 -0.83 -3.20
C VAL A 148 3.19 -0.08 -2.20
N ALA A 149 3.75 0.40 -1.10
CA ALA A 149 3.08 1.31 -0.18
C ALA A 149 2.58 2.60 -0.88
N ALA A 150 3.16 2.99 -2.02
CA ALA A 150 2.69 4.11 -2.85
C ALA A 150 1.21 4.00 -3.22
N PHE A 151 0.69 2.78 -3.45
CA PHE A 151 -0.72 2.56 -3.75
C PHE A 151 -1.64 2.95 -2.56
N GLY A 152 -1.09 3.09 -1.35
CA GLY A 152 -1.82 3.62 -0.18
C GLY A 152 -2.27 5.08 -0.31
N TRP A 153 -1.86 5.81 -1.37
CA TRP A 153 -2.21 7.23 -1.60
C TRP A 153 -3.72 7.52 -1.54
N VAL A 154 -4.55 6.53 -1.87
CA VAL A 154 -6.03 6.63 -1.86
C VAL A 154 -6.60 6.96 -0.47
N ALA A 155 -5.85 6.69 0.60
CA ALA A 155 -6.19 7.03 1.97
C ALA A 155 -5.46 8.28 2.50
N VAL A 156 -4.72 8.99 1.63
CA VAL A 156 -3.88 10.13 2.01
C VAL A 156 -4.50 11.44 1.52
N ALA A 157 -4.72 12.37 2.45
CA ALA A 157 -5.12 13.74 2.17
C ALA A 157 -4.44 14.69 3.18
N PRO A 158 -4.09 15.94 2.81
CA PRO A 158 -4.33 16.57 1.51
C PRO A 158 -3.17 16.40 0.51
N THR A 159 -2.14 15.61 0.83
CA THR A 159 -0.88 15.54 0.06
C THR A 159 -0.56 14.13 -0.45
N PRO A 160 -1.39 13.53 -1.31
CA PRO A 160 -1.13 12.18 -1.82
C PRO A 160 0.08 12.12 -2.77
N VAL A 161 0.37 13.18 -3.54
CA VAL A 161 1.50 13.20 -4.48
C VAL A 161 2.86 13.18 -3.77
N PRO A 162 3.11 14.02 -2.73
CA PRO A 162 4.32 13.87 -1.91
C PRO A 162 4.47 12.46 -1.34
N PHE A 163 3.38 11.87 -0.80
CA PHE A 163 3.41 10.52 -0.27
C PHE A 163 3.85 9.47 -1.31
N VAL A 164 3.31 9.52 -2.54
CA VAL A 164 3.75 8.61 -3.63
C VAL A 164 5.24 8.79 -3.95
N ASN A 165 5.75 10.02 -3.91
CA ASN A 165 7.16 10.28 -4.17
C ASN A 165 8.07 9.74 -3.06
N ASP A 166 7.68 9.88 -1.79
CA ASP A 166 8.45 9.33 -0.65
C ASP A 166 8.56 7.79 -0.76
N MET A 167 7.48 7.12 -1.15
CA MET A 167 7.48 5.67 -1.36
C MET A 167 8.34 5.26 -2.58
N LYS A 168 8.30 6.05 -3.66
CA LYS A 168 9.19 5.87 -4.81
C LYS A 168 10.66 6.01 -4.42
N GLU A 169 11.01 7.04 -3.64
CA GLU A 169 12.39 7.24 -3.15
C GLU A 169 12.85 6.08 -2.24
N SER A 170 11.92 5.52 -1.46
CA SER A 170 12.17 4.32 -0.66
C SER A 170 12.48 3.10 -1.55
N ALA A 171 11.74 2.92 -2.65
CA ALA A 171 12.06 1.90 -3.64
C ALA A 171 13.41 2.16 -4.34
N GLU A 172 13.69 3.43 -4.69
CA GLU A 172 14.92 3.84 -5.38
C GLU A 172 16.18 3.49 -4.59
N PHE A 173 16.13 3.60 -3.26
CA PHE A 173 17.22 3.19 -2.38
C PHE A 173 17.66 1.74 -2.64
N TYR A 174 16.71 0.82 -2.80
CA TYR A 174 16.99 -0.59 -3.07
C TYR A 174 17.26 -0.86 -4.55
N THR A 175 16.56 -0.21 -5.48
CA THR A 175 16.86 -0.37 -6.91
C THR A 175 18.27 0.09 -7.25
N ASN A 176 18.80 1.10 -6.56
CA ASN A 176 20.19 1.52 -6.70
C ASN A 176 21.19 0.42 -6.28
N ARG A 177 20.83 -0.39 -5.28
CA ARG A 177 21.63 -1.57 -4.88
C ARG A 177 21.52 -2.69 -5.92
N VAL A 178 20.33 -2.92 -6.48
CA VAL A 178 20.11 -3.85 -7.59
C VAL A 178 20.98 -3.45 -8.79
N LEU A 179 20.94 -2.18 -9.21
CA LEU A 179 21.77 -1.69 -10.32
C LEU A 179 23.26 -1.85 -10.02
N ARG A 180 23.71 -1.52 -8.81
CA ARG A 180 25.11 -1.71 -8.42
C ARG A 180 25.55 -3.17 -8.52
N LYS A 181 24.68 -4.11 -8.14
CA LYS A 181 25.00 -5.55 -8.14
C LYS A 181 24.92 -6.18 -9.53
N TRP A 182 23.94 -5.80 -10.33
CA TRP A 182 23.55 -6.59 -11.51
C TRP A 182 23.73 -5.90 -12.86
N ARG A 183 23.95 -4.58 -12.92
CA ARG A 183 23.93 -3.84 -14.21
C ARG A 183 24.94 -4.33 -15.26
N GLU A 184 26.02 -4.99 -14.82
CA GLU A 184 27.08 -5.51 -15.70
C GLU A 184 26.87 -6.99 -16.05
N SER A 185 26.16 -7.75 -15.21
CA SER A 185 25.99 -9.19 -15.34
C SER A 185 24.63 -9.61 -15.89
N ASP A 186 23.56 -8.87 -15.59
CA ASP A 186 22.20 -9.17 -16.03
C ASP A 186 21.47 -7.89 -16.49
N PRO A 187 21.39 -7.65 -17.81
CA PRO A 187 20.66 -6.53 -18.38
C PRO A 187 19.16 -6.50 -18.03
N ASN A 188 18.54 -7.66 -17.75
CA ASN A 188 17.12 -7.72 -17.38
C ASN A 188 16.86 -6.98 -16.07
N GLN A 189 17.83 -6.96 -15.15
CA GLN A 189 17.73 -6.22 -13.88
C GLN A 189 17.64 -4.71 -14.11
N VAL A 190 18.35 -4.19 -15.12
CA VAL A 190 18.29 -2.77 -15.48
C VAL A 190 16.93 -2.41 -16.07
N GLU A 191 16.40 -3.27 -16.95
CA GLU A 191 15.05 -3.10 -17.52
C GLU A 191 13.98 -3.16 -16.42
N TRP A 192 14.09 -4.14 -15.52
CA TRP A 192 13.20 -4.35 -14.38
C TRP A 192 13.17 -3.13 -13.44
N VAL A 193 14.32 -2.56 -13.09
CA VAL A 193 14.40 -1.34 -12.27
C VAL A 193 13.67 -0.18 -12.94
N LYS A 194 13.89 0.03 -14.24
CA LYS A 194 13.19 1.10 -14.99
C LYS A 194 11.69 0.87 -15.02
N ALA A 195 11.25 -0.38 -15.23
CA ALA A 195 9.84 -0.74 -15.25
C ALA A 195 9.16 -0.46 -13.90
N LEU A 196 9.77 -0.89 -12.79
CA LEU A 196 9.25 -0.65 -11.44
C LEU A 196 9.10 0.85 -11.14
N LEU A 197 10.15 1.63 -11.36
CA LEU A 197 10.13 3.07 -11.04
C LEU A 197 9.18 3.86 -11.95
N SER A 198 8.94 3.38 -13.17
CA SER A 198 7.99 4.02 -14.09
C SER A 198 6.56 3.94 -13.57
N ILE A 199 6.16 2.84 -12.91
CA ILE A 199 4.85 2.70 -12.28
C ILE A 199 4.63 3.83 -11.26
N PHE A 200 5.56 4.01 -10.33
CA PHE A 200 5.41 5.02 -9.27
C PHE A 200 5.48 6.46 -9.81
N ARG A 201 6.31 6.69 -10.83
CA ARG A 201 6.40 7.99 -11.50
C ARG A 201 5.07 8.35 -12.16
N GLU A 202 4.51 7.42 -12.93
CA GLU A 202 3.23 7.65 -13.62
C GLU A 202 2.07 7.72 -12.64
N LEU A 203 2.10 6.94 -11.55
CA LEU A 203 1.13 7.04 -10.48
C LEU A 203 1.12 8.45 -9.87
N ALA A 204 2.28 9.04 -9.60
CA ALA A 204 2.36 10.41 -9.10
C ALA A 204 1.80 11.43 -10.11
N VAL A 205 2.04 11.23 -11.41
CA VAL A 205 1.47 12.07 -12.49
C VAL A 205 -0.05 11.96 -12.52
N TYR A 206 -0.59 10.74 -12.50
CA TYR A 206 -2.02 10.45 -12.46
C TYR A 206 -2.68 11.10 -11.24
N VAL A 207 -2.15 10.86 -10.03
CA VAL A 207 -2.70 11.40 -8.78
C VAL A 207 -2.67 12.93 -8.82
N LYS A 208 -1.60 13.54 -9.35
CA LYS A 208 -1.53 15.00 -9.49
C LYS A 208 -2.65 15.55 -10.39
N GLN A 209 -2.99 14.85 -11.47
CA GLN A 209 -3.97 15.30 -12.45
C GLN A 209 -5.42 15.10 -12.00
N PHE A 210 -5.74 13.98 -11.36
CA PHE A 210 -7.12 13.59 -11.04
C PHE A 210 -7.49 13.69 -9.56
N HIS A 211 -6.49 13.66 -8.67
CA HIS A 211 -6.67 13.47 -7.23
C HIS A 211 -5.70 14.35 -6.41
N THR A 212 -5.49 15.59 -6.84
CA THR A 212 -4.43 16.49 -6.35
C THR A 212 -4.40 16.62 -4.82
N THR A 213 -5.57 16.67 -4.17
CA THR A 213 -5.72 16.84 -2.72
C THR A 213 -6.27 15.60 -2.01
N GLY A 214 -6.27 14.45 -2.68
CA GLY A 214 -6.86 13.21 -2.20
C GLY A 214 -7.77 12.57 -3.25
N LEU A 215 -8.17 11.33 -2.99
CA LEU A 215 -9.10 10.60 -3.85
C LEU A 215 -10.42 11.38 -4.01
N VAL A 216 -10.84 11.53 -5.26
CA VAL A 216 -12.05 12.28 -5.62
C VAL A 216 -13.20 11.29 -5.75
N TRP A 217 -14.19 11.45 -4.89
CA TRP A 217 -15.43 10.69 -4.90
C TRP A 217 -16.51 11.42 -5.70
N ASN A 218 -17.51 10.70 -6.20
CA ASN A 218 -18.66 11.28 -6.87
C ASN A 218 -19.73 11.72 -5.86
N PRO A 219 -19.95 13.04 -5.64
CA PRO A 219 -20.92 13.52 -4.64
C PRO A 219 -22.38 13.15 -4.97
N LYS A 220 -22.65 12.86 -6.24
CA LYS A 220 -23.97 12.42 -6.75
C LYS A 220 -24.04 10.90 -6.92
N GLY A 221 -23.00 10.18 -6.52
CA GLY A 221 -22.90 8.73 -6.66
C GLY A 221 -23.81 7.94 -5.72
N GLY A 222 -23.82 6.63 -5.93
CA GLY A 222 -24.48 5.66 -5.06
C GLY A 222 -23.73 5.43 -3.75
N ASP A 223 -24.19 4.46 -2.96
CA ASP A 223 -23.49 3.98 -1.78
C ASP A 223 -22.32 3.05 -2.17
N ALA A 224 -21.15 3.29 -1.59
CA ALA A 224 -19.92 2.56 -1.94
C ALA A 224 -19.94 1.08 -1.53
N GLU A 225 -20.66 0.72 -0.45
CA GLU A 225 -20.71 -0.66 0.02
C GLU A 225 -21.65 -1.50 -0.83
N ALA A 226 -22.78 -0.92 -1.25
CA ALA A 226 -23.69 -1.57 -2.19
C ALA A 226 -23.00 -1.85 -3.53
N ALA A 227 -22.21 -0.90 -4.04
CA ALA A 227 -21.48 -1.06 -5.30
C ALA A 227 -20.26 -2.00 -5.18
N ALA A 228 -19.57 -2.02 -4.04
CA ALA A 228 -18.49 -2.98 -3.80
C ALA A 228 -18.99 -4.44 -3.76
N LYS A 229 -20.20 -4.67 -3.24
CA LYS A 229 -20.84 -6.01 -3.26
C LYS A 229 -21.18 -6.46 -4.69
N THR A 230 -21.50 -5.55 -5.60
CA THR A 230 -21.74 -5.93 -7.01
C THR A 230 -20.45 -6.19 -7.78
N LEU A 231 -19.35 -5.48 -7.45
CA LEU A 231 -18.02 -5.74 -8.01
C LEU A 231 -17.43 -7.09 -7.55
N GLY A 232 -17.65 -7.47 -6.29
CA GLY A 232 -17.19 -8.76 -5.74
C GLY A 232 -17.93 -10.01 -6.25
N ASN A 233 -19.06 -9.83 -6.95
CA ASN A 233 -19.91 -10.92 -7.44
C ASN A 233 -19.69 -11.25 -8.93
N ALA A 234 -18.80 -10.55 -9.63
CA ALA A 234 -18.58 -10.72 -11.07
C ALA A 234 -17.65 -11.90 -11.45
N ASP A 235 -17.07 -12.63 -10.48
CA ASP A 235 -16.19 -13.77 -10.79
C ASP A 235 -16.35 -14.91 -9.78
N SER A 236 -17.45 -15.65 -9.88
CA SER A 236 -17.63 -16.96 -9.24
C SER A 236 -18.67 -17.78 -10.01
N ALA A 237 -18.31 -18.22 -11.21
CA ALA A 237 -18.94 -19.39 -11.80
C ALA A 237 -18.60 -20.61 -10.91
N PRO A 238 -19.58 -21.38 -10.41
CA PRO A 238 -19.30 -22.52 -9.54
C PRO A 238 -18.66 -23.62 -10.37
N VAL A 239 -17.35 -23.79 -10.25
CA VAL A 239 -16.66 -24.98 -10.75
C VAL A 239 -17.15 -26.15 -9.92
N SER A 240 -17.89 -27.05 -10.55
CA SER A 240 -18.43 -28.26 -9.96
C SER A 240 -17.26 -29.13 -9.47
N THR A 241 -17.13 -29.30 -8.16
CA THR A 241 -16.17 -30.24 -7.59
C THR A 241 -16.68 -31.68 -7.81
N PRO A 242 -15.84 -32.63 -8.25
CA PRO A 242 -16.21 -34.03 -8.34
C PRO A 242 -16.41 -34.62 -6.92
N PRO A 243 -17.36 -35.55 -6.73
CA PRO A 243 -17.65 -36.14 -5.42
C PRO A 243 -16.49 -37.02 -4.94
N ALA A 244 -16.14 -36.87 -3.66
CA ALA A 244 -15.09 -37.64 -2.99
C ALA A 244 -15.44 -39.14 -2.91
N PRO A 245 -14.47 -40.06 -3.03
CA PRO A 245 -14.70 -41.51 -2.91
C PRO A 245 -15.08 -41.91 -1.48
N GLN A 246 -16.13 -42.73 -1.36
CA GLN A 246 -16.56 -43.31 -0.08
C GLN A 246 -15.59 -44.43 0.34
N LEU A 247 -15.08 -44.37 1.58
CA LEU A 247 -14.40 -45.50 2.20
C LEU A 247 -15.41 -46.51 2.81
N PRO A 248 -15.11 -47.82 2.81
CA PRO A 248 -16.08 -48.86 3.16
C PRO A 248 -16.25 -49.04 4.68
N SER A 249 -17.49 -49.30 5.09
CA SER A 249 -17.86 -49.74 6.44
C SER A 249 -17.21 -51.09 6.81
N ALA A 250 -16.67 -51.18 8.02
CA ALA A 250 -16.39 -52.44 8.70
C ALA A 250 -16.99 -52.43 10.12
N THR A 251 -17.98 -53.30 10.27
CA THR A 251 -18.46 -54.09 11.42
C THR A 251 -18.06 -53.75 12.86
N GLN A 252 -19.10 -53.80 13.70
CA GLN A 252 -19.16 -53.86 15.16
C GLN A 252 -18.17 -54.85 15.80
N ASP A 253 -17.57 -54.42 16.92
CA ASP A 253 -17.51 -55.22 18.15
C ASP A 253 -17.34 -54.30 19.36
N GLU A 254 -18.14 -54.54 20.40
CA GLU A 254 -18.07 -53.90 21.73
C GLU A 254 -17.18 -54.77 22.65
N PRO A 255 -16.44 -54.20 23.62
CA PRO A 255 -17.06 -54.09 24.95
C PRO A 255 -16.63 -52.90 25.83
N LYS A 256 -17.63 -52.31 26.49
CA LYS A 256 -17.79 -51.88 27.90
C LYS A 256 -16.71 -51.06 28.66
N ALA A 257 -17.20 -49.89 29.13
CA ALA A 257 -16.87 -49.09 30.33
C ALA A 257 -15.47 -48.44 30.43
N SER A 258 -15.34 -47.12 30.60
CA SER A 258 -15.73 -46.40 31.83
C SER A 258 -15.66 -44.86 31.66
N SER A 259 -16.11 -44.16 32.69
CA SER A 259 -16.65 -42.79 32.74
C SER A 259 -15.71 -41.60 32.53
N ALA A 260 -16.38 -40.45 32.33
CA ALA A 260 -16.00 -39.07 32.67
C ALA A 260 -15.21 -38.25 31.64
N GLY A 261 -15.82 -37.16 31.16
CA GLY A 261 -15.13 -36.15 30.34
C GLY A 261 -16.01 -35.12 29.62
N GLY A 262 -17.28 -34.96 29.99
CA GLY A 262 -18.16 -33.92 29.42
C GLY A 262 -18.25 -32.69 30.32
N SER A 263 -17.23 -31.82 30.33
CA SER A 263 -17.35 -30.47 30.94
C SER A 263 -16.32 -29.44 30.46
N THR A 264 -15.33 -29.80 29.65
CA THR A 264 -14.21 -28.89 29.38
C THR A 264 -14.50 -27.84 28.28
N ARG A 265 -15.41 -28.09 27.33
CA ARG A 265 -15.68 -27.10 26.25
C ARG A 265 -16.69 -26.00 26.62
N GLY A 266 -17.69 -26.31 27.44
CA GLY A 266 -18.66 -25.30 27.91
C GLY A 266 -18.04 -24.28 28.87
N ALA A 267 -17.07 -24.71 29.68
CA ALA A 267 -16.32 -23.83 30.58
C ALA A 267 -15.43 -22.83 29.82
N LEU A 268 -14.86 -23.23 28.67
CA LEU A 268 -13.99 -22.36 27.86
C LEU A 268 -14.76 -21.20 27.21
N PHE A 269 -16.01 -21.43 26.77
CA PHE A 269 -16.85 -20.37 26.23
C PHE A 269 -17.41 -19.43 27.31
N ALA A 270 -17.60 -19.91 28.53
CA ALA A 270 -18.00 -19.07 29.67
C ALA A 270 -16.87 -18.15 30.17
N ASP A 271 -15.61 -18.59 30.09
CA ASP A 271 -14.46 -17.75 30.45
C ASP A 271 -14.16 -16.65 29.42
N LEU A 272 -14.47 -16.89 28.13
CA LEU A 272 -14.26 -15.88 27.08
C LEU A 272 -15.22 -14.68 27.18
N ASN A 273 -16.39 -14.84 27.80
CA ASN A 273 -17.42 -13.81 27.92
C ASN A 273 -17.29 -12.93 29.19
N ARG A 274 -16.18 -13.00 29.93
CA ARG A 274 -16.00 -12.28 31.21
C ARG A 274 -15.64 -10.79 31.12
N GLY A 275 -15.43 -10.22 29.93
CA GLY A 275 -15.17 -8.77 29.77
C GLY A 275 -14.03 -8.24 30.67
N GLY A 276 -13.98 -6.93 30.93
CA GLY A 276 -12.85 -6.23 31.59
C GLY A 276 -12.44 -6.67 33.02
N GLY A 277 -12.98 -7.76 33.55
CA GLY A 277 -12.59 -8.37 34.83
C GLY A 277 -11.39 -9.32 34.78
N VAL A 278 -10.81 -9.59 33.60
CA VAL A 278 -9.67 -10.52 33.44
C VAL A 278 -8.38 -10.06 34.16
N THR A 279 -8.30 -8.78 34.55
CA THR A 279 -7.11 -8.22 35.23
C THR A 279 -7.06 -8.44 36.74
N THR A 280 -8.15 -8.87 37.38
CA THR A 280 -8.21 -9.04 38.85
C THR A 280 -7.63 -10.37 39.35
N GLY A 281 -7.42 -11.34 38.46
CA GLY A 281 -6.85 -12.66 38.77
C GLY A 281 -5.34 -12.79 38.55
N LEU A 282 -4.67 -11.77 37.99
CA LEU A 282 -3.22 -11.80 37.80
C LEU A 282 -2.50 -11.53 39.13
N ARG A 283 -1.59 -12.44 39.52
CA ARG A 283 -0.69 -12.20 40.66
C ARG A 283 0.11 -10.92 40.42
N LYS A 284 0.05 -9.98 41.38
CA LYS A 284 0.97 -8.85 41.41
C LYS A 284 2.39 -9.38 41.51
N VAL A 285 3.23 -8.99 40.55
CA VAL A 285 4.65 -9.32 40.52
C VAL A 285 5.34 -8.42 41.55
N ASP A 286 5.79 -8.99 42.65
CA ASP A 286 6.59 -8.28 43.65
C ASP A 286 7.91 -7.81 43.05
N THR A 287 8.42 -6.68 43.54
CA THR A 287 9.65 -6.02 43.05
C THR A 287 10.87 -6.95 43.07
N THR A 288 10.84 -8.00 43.89
CA THR A 288 11.88 -9.04 43.97
C THR A 288 11.92 -9.97 42.76
N GLN A 289 10.84 -10.06 41.99
CA GLN A 289 10.74 -10.86 40.75
C GLN A 289 11.01 -10.03 39.49
N MET A 290 11.20 -8.72 39.61
CA MET A 290 11.60 -7.86 38.51
C MET A 290 13.12 -7.81 38.40
N THR A 291 13.67 -8.50 37.40
CA THR A 291 15.12 -8.60 37.15
C THR A 291 15.84 -7.24 37.00
N HIS A 292 15.14 -6.17 36.63
CA HIS A 292 15.69 -4.82 36.49
C HIS A 292 15.28 -3.85 37.63
N LYS A 293 14.48 -4.29 38.60
CA LYS A 293 14.01 -3.44 39.72
C LYS A 293 14.27 -4.02 41.11
N ASN A 294 14.70 -5.28 41.21
CA ASN A 294 15.09 -5.87 42.48
C ASN A 294 16.41 -5.26 43.01
N PRO A 295 16.40 -4.55 44.15
CA PRO A 295 17.60 -3.92 44.71
C PRO A 295 18.72 -4.90 45.07
N SER A 296 18.40 -6.16 45.42
CA SER A 296 19.40 -7.15 45.80
C SER A 296 20.23 -7.68 44.62
N LEU A 297 19.70 -7.65 43.39
CA LEU A 297 20.43 -8.05 42.18
C LEU A 297 21.42 -6.98 41.70
N ARG A 298 21.29 -5.73 42.16
CA ARG A 298 22.28 -4.66 41.87
C ARG A 298 23.49 -4.68 42.82
N ALA A 299 23.36 -5.30 43.99
CA ALA A 299 24.42 -5.32 44.99
C ALA A 299 25.50 -6.40 44.76
N ALA A 300 25.24 -7.40 43.93
CA ALA A 300 26.12 -8.57 43.72
C ALA A 300 26.99 -8.47 42.45
N GLY A 301 27.25 -7.26 41.94
CA GLY A 301 27.99 -7.02 40.70
C GLY A 301 29.38 -6.42 40.89
N THR A 302 30.11 -6.75 41.95
CA THR A 302 31.56 -6.46 42.06
C THR A 302 32.33 -7.74 41.83
N VAL A 303 32.81 -7.95 40.60
CA VAL A 303 33.77 -9.02 40.29
C VAL A 303 35.14 -8.54 40.75
N SER A 304 35.61 -9.07 41.89
CA SER A 304 37.03 -9.06 42.25
C SER A 304 37.72 -10.17 41.46
N GLY A 305 38.62 -9.79 40.55
CA GLY A 305 39.54 -10.70 39.87
C GLY A 305 40.95 -10.46 40.38
N ASP A 306 41.48 -11.46 41.07
CA ASP A 306 42.80 -11.52 41.69
C ASP A 306 43.95 -11.52 40.65
N SER A 307 45.06 -10.99 41.12
CA SER A 307 46.35 -10.78 40.47
C SER A 307 46.97 -12.04 39.86
N THR A 308 47.22 -12.02 38.54
CA THR A 308 48.35 -12.77 37.95
C THR A 308 48.93 -12.01 36.74
N THR A 309 50.25 -12.00 36.69
CA THR A 309 51.17 -11.25 35.82
C THR A 309 50.83 -11.29 34.33
N ALA A 310 50.84 -10.12 33.67
CA ALA A 310 50.79 -9.97 32.21
C ALA A 310 52.01 -9.17 31.67
N PRO A 311 52.55 -9.56 30.49
CA PRO A 311 53.67 -8.91 29.80
C PRO A 311 53.23 -7.63 29.06
N ALA A 312 54.23 -6.84 28.64
CA ALA A 312 54.09 -5.46 28.15
C ALA A 312 53.26 -5.25 26.86
N ALA A 313 52.43 -4.19 26.92
CA ALA A 313 51.84 -3.28 25.91
C ALA A 313 51.42 -3.77 24.50
N PRO A 314 50.28 -3.23 24.01
CA PRO A 314 50.37 -2.14 23.03
C PRO A 314 49.47 -0.93 23.33
N ALA A 315 49.84 0.21 22.73
CA ALA A 315 49.34 1.55 22.99
C ALA A 315 47.84 1.77 22.65
N ALA A 316 47.19 2.62 23.45
CA ALA A 316 45.82 3.07 23.24
C ALA A 316 45.71 4.03 22.02
N PRO A 317 44.60 4.00 21.26
CA PRO A 317 44.37 4.90 20.14
C PRO A 317 44.11 6.34 20.62
N ALA A 318 44.71 7.30 19.93
CA ALA A 318 44.64 8.72 20.23
C ALA A 318 43.21 9.28 20.09
N ALA A 319 42.83 10.15 21.03
CA ALA A 319 41.58 10.92 20.97
C ALA A 319 41.54 11.84 19.72
N PRO A 320 40.36 12.03 19.09
CA PRO A 320 40.23 12.90 17.93
C PRO A 320 40.49 14.36 18.33
N LYS A 321 41.30 15.05 17.52
CA LYS A 321 41.64 16.46 17.71
C LYS A 321 40.40 17.33 17.56
N ALA A 322 40.05 18.09 18.61
CA ALA A 322 39.04 19.13 18.55
C ALA A 322 39.45 20.19 17.51
N LYS A 323 38.55 20.48 16.55
CA LYS A 323 38.72 21.56 15.58
C LYS A 323 38.35 22.88 16.24
N ALA A 324 38.97 23.98 15.80
CA ALA A 324 38.72 25.30 16.36
C ALA A 324 37.24 25.72 16.15
N PRO A 325 36.64 26.43 17.14
CA PRO A 325 35.27 26.93 17.04
C PRO A 325 35.15 27.95 15.90
N ARG A 326 34.09 27.83 15.09
CA ARG A 326 33.82 28.71 13.95
C ARG A 326 32.41 29.28 14.06
N MET A 327 32.29 30.61 14.14
CA MET A 327 31.03 31.34 14.12
C MET A 327 31.14 32.51 13.14
N GLU A 328 30.57 32.38 11.96
CA GLU A 328 30.61 33.42 10.93
C GLU A 328 29.31 33.46 10.10
N LEU A 329 28.97 34.64 9.60
CA LEU A 329 27.83 34.85 8.71
C LEU A 329 28.28 34.65 7.26
N GLN A 330 27.83 33.55 6.64
CA GLN A 330 28.06 33.31 5.21
C GLN A 330 26.78 33.66 4.44
N LYS A 331 26.83 34.74 3.67
CA LYS A 331 25.67 35.32 2.98
C LYS A 331 24.59 35.70 3.98
N ASP A 332 23.48 34.96 4.00
CA ASP A 332 22.32 35.15 4.88
C ASP A 332 22.17 34.03 5.94
N LYS A 333 23.20 33.19 6.14
CA LYS A 333 23.14 32.08 7.09
C LYS A 333 24.33 32.06 8.03
N TRP A 334 24.05 32.00 9.33
CA TRP A 334 25.05 31.78 10.37
C TRP A 334 25.55 30.34 10.33
N VAL A 335 26.87 30.17 10.25
CA VAL A 335 27.56 28.89 10.39
C VAL A 335 28.21 28.85 11.76
N VAL A 336 27.73 27.96 12.63
CA VAL A 336 28.23 27.74 13.99
C VAL A 336 28.67 26.27 14.09
N GLU A 337 29.98 26.03 14.21
CA GLU A 337 30.59 24.69 14.26
C GLU A 337 31.60 24.60 15.42
N ASN A 338 31.67 23.42 16.04
CA ASN A 338 32.63 23.06 17.11
C ASN A 338 32.54 23.94 18.39
N TYR A 339 31.32 24.30 18.80
CA TYR A 339 31.05 24.93 20.11
C TYR A 339 30.50 23.90 21.10
N ASP A 340 31.16 23.78 22.26
CA ASP A 340 30.79 22.82 23.33
C ASP A 340 29.86 23.44 24.40
N SER A 341 29.31 24.63 24.17
CA SER A 341 28.45 25.36 25.13
C SER A 341 26.97 25.28 24.75
N GLU A 342 26.10 24.95 25.72
CA GLU A 342 24.64 24.84 25.53
C GLU A 342 23.93 26.19 25.23
N ASN A 343 24.58 27.33 25.48
CA ASN A 343 24.04 28.66 25.17
C ASN A 343 25.05 29.50 24.39
N LEU A 344 24.64 30.03 23.23
CA LEU A 344 25.44 30.91 22.37
C LEU A 344 24.70 32.21 22.11
N SER A 345 25.31 33.34 22.48
CA SER A 345 24.79 34.69 22.24
C SER A 345 25.45 35.30 21.00
N ILE A 346 24.65 35.61 19.97
CA ILE A 346 25.11 36.33 18.78
C ILE A 346 24.81 37.82 18.99
N GLU A 347 25.84 38.64 19.18
CA GLU A 347 25.68 40.09 19.19
C GLU A 347 25.65 40.59 17.75
N ALA A 348 24.53 41.19 17.35
CA ALA A 348 24.35 41.75 16.01
C ALA A 348 25.37 42.86 15.76
N THR A 349 26.32 42.63 14.86
CA THR A 349 27.20 43.70 14.38
C THR A 349 26.41 44.52 13.35
N ALA A 350 26.32 45.83 13.58
CA ALA A 350 25.63 46.76 12.68
C ALA A 350 26.21 46.68 11.26
N THR A 351 25.28 46.73 10.31
CA THR A 351 25.39 46.68 8.84
C THR A 351 26.61 47.34 8.21
#